data_AF-A0A952D9V7-F1
#
_entry.id   AF-A0A952D9V7-F1
#
_cell.length_a   1.000
_cell.length_b   1.000
_cell.length_c   1.000
_cell.angle_alpha   90.00
_cell.angle_beta   90.00
_cell.angle_gamma   90.00
#
_symmetry.space_group_name_H-M   'P 1'
#
loop_
_entity.id
_entity.type
_entity.pdbx_description
1 polymer ?
#
loop_
_entity_poly.entity_id
_entity_poly.type
_entity_poly.pdbx_seq_one_letter_code
_entity_poly.pdbx_strand_id
1 'polypeptide(L)'
;MYSQRIARIIILLILTITGWLGYHAYHSNFDYEFEKFFPTGNTDTKTFETFRNTFENDYDFLLIALENREGIFQSSFLYRVDSLAKDLSSLKYIKKVTSPTDIKIPLILGTGIQYRRILHPGNDSLLNKDIKRIYKSGEFVGNFFSADSS
;
A
#
# COMPACT_ATOMS: atom_id res chain seq x y z
N MET A 1 -51.51 -38.34 16.79
CA MET A 1 -51.41 -36.85 16.62
C MET A 1 -50.34 -36.18 17.48
N TYR A 2 -49.78 -36.81 18.52
CA TYR A 2 -48.79 -36.19 19.42
C TYR A 2 -47.39 -35.97 18.78
N SER A 3 -46.92 -36.90 17.93
CA SER A 3 -45.58 -36.80 17.31
C SER A 3 -45.45 -35.68 16.27
N GLN A 4 -46.53 -35.37 15.54
CA GLN A 4 -46.55 -34.31 14.51
C GLN A 4 -46.40 -32.91 15.12
N ARG A 5 -46.89 -32.68 16.34
CA ARG A 5 -46.73 -31.41 17.05
C ARG A 5 -45.31 -31.24 17.59
N ILE A 6 -44.73 -32.30 18.15
CA ILE A 6 -43.35 -32.31 18.65
C ILE A 6 -42.37 -32.11 17.48
N ALA A 7 -42.59 -32.78 16.35
CA ALA A 7 -41.76 -32.62 15.15
C ALA A 7 -41.75 -31.16 14.64
N ARG A 8 -42.91 -30.49 14.62
CA ARG A 8 -42.99 -29.07 14.24
C ARG A 8 -42.24 -28.15 15.21
N ILE A 9 -42.33 -28.43 16.52
CA ILE A 9 -41.58 -27.67 17.53
C ILE A 9 -40.08 -27.85 17.35
N ILE A 10 -39.62 -29.08 17.10
CA ILE A 10 -38.20 -29.37 16.86
C ILE A 10 -37.69 -28.66 15.60
N ILE A 11 -38.45 -28.70 14.50
CA ILE A 11 -38.08 -28.00 13.26
C ILE A 11 -38.00 -26.50 13.48
N LEU A 12 -38.96 -25.92 14.19
CA LEU A 12 -38.99 -24.49 14.47
C LEU A 12 -37.80 -24.06 15.35
N LEU A 13 -37.43 -24.91 16.31
CA LEU A 13 -36.28 -24.70 17.20
C LEU A 13 -34.94 -24.82 16.46
N ILE A 14 -34.80 -25.77 15.53
CA ILE A 14 -33.63 -25.88 14.66
C ILE A 14 -33.52 -24.63 13.78
N LEU A 15 -34.61 -24.18 13.17
CA LEU A 15 -34.62 -22.98 12.32
C LEU A 15 -34.20 -21.72 13.08
N THR A 16 -34.65 -21.53 14.33
CA THR A 16 -34.21 -20.39 15.14
C THR A 16 -32.75 -20.47 15.51
N ILE A 17 -32.25 -21.65 15.90
CA ILE A 17 -30.83 -21.83 16.22
C ILE A 17 -29.96 -21.60 14.97
N THR A 18 -30.36 -22.14 13.82
CA THR A 18 -29.64 -21.95 12.56
C THR A 18 -29.65 -20.48 12.13
N GLY A 19 -30.78 -19.79 12.25
CA GLY A 19 -30.86 -18.35 11.97
C GLY A 19 -29.97 -17.52 12.89
N TRP A 20 -29.95 -17.85 14.18
CA TRP A 20 -29.09 -17.19 15.17
C TRP A 20 -27.60 -17.42 14.90
N LEU A 21 -27.19 -18.65 14.57
CA LEU A 21 -25.82 -18.96 14.18
C LEU A 21 -25.43 -18.27 12.86
N GLY A 22 -26.34 -18.20 11.89
CA GLY A 22 -26.12 -17.49 10.62
C GLY A 22 -25.91 -15.99 10.83
N TYR A 23 -26.65 -15.37 11.74
CA TYR A 23 -26.46 -13.96 12.10
C TYR A 23 -25.08 -13.71 12.74
N HIS A 24 -24.63 -14.60 13.63
CA HIS A 24 -23.29 -14.50 14.24
C HIS A 24 -22.16 -14.78 13.24
N ALA A 25 -22.34 -15.73 12.32
CA ALA A 25 -21.40 -16.02 11.25
C ALA A 25 -21.23 -14.81 10.31
N TYR A 26 -22.32 -14.10 9.99
CA TYR A 26 -22.25 -12.88 9.17
C TYR A 26 -21.46 -11.74 9.84
N HIS A 27 -21.48 -11.67 11.17
CA HIS A 27 -20.70 -10.68 11.93
C HIS A 27 -19.26 -11.10 12.22
N SER A 28 -18.80 -12.26 11.72
CA SER A 28 -17.41 -12.68 11.90
C SER A 28 -16.52 -11.91 10.93
N ASN A 29 -15.62 -11.09 11.49
CA ASN A 29 -14.59 -10.42 10.72
C ASN A 29 -13.56 -11.46 10.26
N PHE A 30 -13.20 -11.41 8.97
CA PHE A 30 -12.11 -12.24 8.45
C PHE A 30 -10.78 -11.75 9.02
N ASP A 31 -10.15 -12.61 9.79
CA ASP A 31 -8.85 -12.35 10.39
C ASP A 31 -7.75 -12.87 9.44
N TYR A 32 -7.21 -11.99 8.61
CA TYR A 32 -6.16 -12.30 7.63
C TYR A 32 -4.74 -12.24 8.21
N GLU A 33 -4.61 -12.29 9.54
CA GLU A 33 -3.32 -12.18 10.21
C GLU A 33 -2.58 -13.54 10.16
N PHE A 34 -1.79 -13.74 9.12
CA PHE A 34 -0.99 -14.96 8.88
C PHE A 34 -0.08 -15.31 10.07
N GLU A 35 0.33 -14.30 10.82
CA GLU A 35 1.17 -14.41 12.00
C GLU A 35 0.48 -15.18 13.15
N LYS A 36 -0.86 -15.32 13.15
CA LYS A 36 -1.58 -16.14 14.14
C LYS A 36 -1.33 -17.63 14.00
N PHE A 37 -0.75 -18.06 12.87
CA PHE A 37 -0.29 -19.42 12.68
C PHE A 37 1.12 -19.66 13.26
N PHE A 38 1.81 -18.63 13.73
CA PHE A 38 3.14 -18.80 14.32
C PHE A 38 3.03 -19.41 15.73
N PRO A 39 3.91 -20.38 16.07
CA PRO A 39 3.90 -20.99 17.39
C PRO A 39 4.24 -19.95 18.47
N THR A 40 3.35 -19.84 19.45
CA THR A 40 3.52 -18.96 20.61
C THR A 40 4.59 -19.52 21.56
N GLY A 41 5.54 -18.69 21.99
CA GLY A 41 6.50 -19.02 23.04
C GLY A 41 7.94 -19.28 22.61
N ASN A 42 8.26 -19.24 21.30
CA ASN A 42 9.64 -19.26 20.83
C ASN A 42 10.28 -17.85 20.92
N THR A 43 11.59 -17.80 21.16
CA THR A 43 12.40 -16.57 21.16
C THR A 43 12.33 -15.84 19.82
N ASP A 44 12.19 -16.59 18.72
CA ASP A 44 12.11 -16.03 17.37
C ASP A 44 10.80 -15.26 17.16
N THR A 45 9.66 -15.80 17.61
CA THR A 45 8.36 -15.14 17.56
C THR A 45 8.37 -13.85 18.37
N LYS A 46 8.95 -13.86 19.58
CA LYS A 46 9.07 -12.65 20.43
C LYS A 46 9.94 -11.56 19.79
N THR A 47 11.03 -11.96 19.13
CA THR A 47 11.92 -11.03 18.43
C THR A 47 11.21 -10.38 17.25
N PHE A 48 10.48 -11.18 16.47
CA PHE A 48 9.64 -10.71 15.36
C PHE A 48 8.51 -9.78 15.83
N GLU A 49 7.77 -10.14 16.89
CA GLU A 49 6.73 -9.29 17.48
C GLU A 49 7.27 -7.94 17.98
N THR A 50 8.43 -7.94 18.64
CA THR A 50 9.09 -6.73 19.13
C THR A 50 9.52 -5.82 17.98
N PHE A 51 10.11 -6.40 16.93
CA PHE A 51 10.47 -5.68 15.71
C PHE A 51 9.23 -5.08 15.04
N ARG A 52 8.18 -5.88 14.82
CA ARG A 52 6.91 -5.43 14.21
C ARG A 52 6.26 -4.28 14.97
N ASN A 53 6.18 -4.38 16.30
CA ASN A 53 5.58 -3.32 17.12
C ASN A 53 6.39 -2.02 17.11
N THR A 54 7.69 -2.11 16.87
CA THR A 54 8.58 -0.94 16.81
C THR A 54 8.51 -0.24 15.45
N PHE A 55 8.35 -1.00 14.37
CA PHE A 55 8.40 -0.48 12.99
C PHE A 55 7.03 -0.32 12.32
N GLU A 56 5.92 -0.66 13.01
CA GLU A 56 4.57 -0.80 12.47
C GLU A 56 4.46 -1.82 11.31
N ASN A 57 3.27 -2.39 11.13
CA ASN A 57 3.04 -3.44 10.14
C ASN A 57 2.78 -2.80 8.77
N ASP A 58 3.79 -2.73 7.91
CA ASP A 58 3.74 -2.14 6.56
C ASP A 58 2.99 -3.03 5.52
N TYR A 59 1.95 -3.79 5.87
CA TYR A 59 1.30 -4.71 4.91
C TYR A 59 0.20 -4.09 4.03
N ASP A 60 -0.11 -2.80 4.19
CA ASP A 60 -1.19 -2.13 3.44
C ASP A 60 -0.67 -1.20 2.33
N PHE A 61 0.30 -1.64 1.52
CA PHE A 61 0.73 -0.89 0.33
C PHE A 61 0.58 -1.68 -0.96
N LEU A 62 0.24 -0.96 -2.02
CA LEU A 62 0.19 -1.47 -3.39
C LEU A 62 1.34 -0.86 -4.19
N LEU A 63 2.15 -1.71 -4.82
CA LEU A 63 3.15 -1.27 -5.78
C LEU A 63 2.57 -1.28 -7.19
N ILE A 64 2.72 -0.17 -7.90
CA ILE A 64 2.27 -0.01 -9.29
C ILE A 64 3.51 0.27 -10.14
N ALA A 65 3.89 -0.69 -10.99
CA ALA A 65 4.94 -0.50 -11.98
C ALA A 65 4.34 0.06 -13.27
N LEU A 66 4.96 1.12 -13.80
CA LEU A 66 4.52 1.78 -15.03
C LEU A 66 5.64 1.69 -16.07
N GLU A 67 5.31 1.17 -17.25
CA GLU A 67 6.24 1.02 -18.37
C GLU A 67 5.91 2.04 -19.48
N ASN A 68 6.93 2.62 -20.10
CA ASN A 68 6.79 3.37 -21.34
C ASN A 68 7.90 2.99 -22.33
N ARG A 69 7.51 2.45 -23.49
CA ARG A 69 8.48 1.98 -24.51
C ARG A 69 9.28 3.09 -25.17
N GLU A 70 8.75 4.31 -25.16
CA GLU A 70 9.41 5.46 -25.76
C GLU A 70 10.24 6.28 -24.74
N GLY A 71 10.41 5.74 -23.53
CA GLY A 71 11.22 6.33 -22.45
C GLY A 71 10.40 6.91 -21.31
N ILE A 72 10.83 6.63 -20.08
CA ILE A 72 10.11 7.02 -18.85
C ILE A 72 10.20 8.52 -18.51
N PHE A 73 11.10 9.26 -19.17
CA PHE A 73 11.30 10.70 -18.93
C PHE A 73 10.57 11.59 -19.93
N GLN A 74 9.66 11.05 -20.73
CA GLN A 74 8.81 11.89 -21.57
C GLN A 74 7.88 12.76 -20.71
N SER A 75 7.87 14.07 -20.94
CA SER A 75 7.02 15.01 -20.20
C SER A 75 5.55 14.58 -20.21
N SER A 76 5.02 14.11 -21.35
CA SER A 76 3.64 13.64 -21.46
C SER A 76 3.35 12.40 -20.58
N PHE A 77 4.31 11.48 -20.47
CA PHE A 77 4.22 10.31 -19.60
C PHE A 77 4.27 10.71 -18.14
N LEU A 78 5.25 11.54 -17.75
CA LEU A 78 5.37 12.04 -16.38
C LEU A 78 4.12 12.79 -15.92
N TYR A 79 3.46 13.55 -16.79
CA TYR A 79 2.17 14.19 -16.47
C TYR A 79 1.04 13.18 -16.22
N ARG A 80 0.99 12.07 -16.99
CA ARG A 80 0.01 11.00 -16.74
C ARG A 80 0.28 10.28 -15.42
N VAL A 81 1.55 10.01 -15.11
CA VAL A 81 1.96 9.43 -13.82
C VAL A 81 1.55 10.34 -12.66
N ASP A 82 1.80 11.66 -12.79
CA ASP A 82 1.43 12.64 -11.77
C ASP A 82 -0.09 12.74 -11.59
N SER A 83 -0.86 12.70 -12.68
CA SER A 83 -2.32 12.68 -12.62
C SER A 83 -2.84 11.43 -11.92
N LEU A 84 -2.32 10.24 -12.29
CA LEU A 84 -2.70 8.98 -11.65
C LEU A 84 -2.42 9.01 -10.14
N ALA A 85 -1.25 9.52 -9.74
CA ALA A 85 -0.90 9.63 -8.33
C ALA A 85 -1.87 10.54 -7.56
N LYS A 86 -2.27 11.67 -8.15
CA LYS A 86 -3.27 12.59 -7.58
C LYS A 86 -4.64 11.95 -7.47
N ASP A 87 -5.09 11.27 -8.52
CA ASP A 87 -6.39 10.59 -8.54
C ASP A 87 -6.45 9.52 -7.45
N LEU A 88 -5.41 8.70 -7.31
CA LEU A 88 -5.29 7.73 -6.21
C LEU A 88 -5.27 8.42 -4.85
N SER A 89 -4.52 9.52 -4.69
CA SER A 89 -4.45 10.23 -3.40
C SER A 89 -5.78 10.84 -2.97
N SER A 90 -6.74 11.03 -3.89
CA SER A 90 -8.06 11.56 -3.60
C SER A 90 -9.05 10.51 -3.06
N LEU A 91 -8.69 9.22 -3.12
CA LEU A 91 -9.56 8.14 -2.66
C LEU A 91 -9.64 8.10 -1.13
N LYS A 92 -10.87 7.97 -0.61
CA LYS A 92 -11.21 8.06 0.82
C LYS A 92 -10.35 7.21 1.76
N TYR A 93 -9.92 6.03 1.32
CA TYR A 93 -9.21 5.06 2.15
C TYR A 93 -7.70 5.02 1.90
N ILE A 94 -7.18 5.88 1.01
CA ILE A 94 -5.75 5.97 0.73
C ILE A 94 -5.11 6.99 1.66
N LYS A 95 -4.21 6.53 2.54
CA LYS A 95 -3.48 7.40 3.48
C LYS A 95 -2.35 8.18 2.81
N LYS A 96 -1.66 7.56 1.85
CA LYS A 96 -0.49 8.12 1.20
C LYS A 96 -0.26 7.49 -0.16
N VAL A 97 0.12 8.32 -1.14
CA VAL A 97 0.64 7.88 -2.44
C VAL A 97 2.06 8.41 -2.58
N THR A 98 3.00 7.54 -2.93
CA THR A 98 4.38 7.92 -3.20
C THR A 98 4.64 7.73 -4.69
N SER A 99 4.92 8.82 -5.40
CA SER A 99 5.16 8.84 -6.84
C SER A 99 6.52 9.46 -7.16
N PRO A 100 7.26 8.97 -8.17
CA PRO A 100 8.50 9.61 -8.64
C PRO A 100 8.32 11.10 -8.98
N THR A 101 7.12 11.54 -9.36
CA THR A 101 6.84 12.93 -9.76
C THR A 101 6.69 13.92 -8.61
N ASP A 102 6.43 13.46 -7.38
CA ASP A 102 6.21 14.33 -6.21
C ASP A 102 7.29 14.20 -5.11
N ILE A 103 8.34 13.40 -5.34
CA ILE A 103 9.43 13.25 -4.38
C ILE A 103 10.19 14.57 -4.21
N LYS A 104 10.36 14.95 -2.94
CA LYS A 104 11.11 16.13 -2.50
C LYS A 104 12.20 15.70 -1.53
N ILE A 105 13.42 16.17 -1.77
CA ILE A 105 14.57 15.94 -0.88
C ILE A 105 14.86 17.17 -0.03
N PRO A 106 15.22 17.01 1.25
CA PRO A 106 15.69 18.10 2.08
C PRO A 106 17.11 18.52 1.66
N LEU A 107 17.32 19.83 1.61
CA LEU A 107 18.62 20.49 1.40
C LEU A 107 18.92 21.29 2.65
N ILE A 108 19.91 20.83 3.40
CA ILE A 108 20.39 21.52 4.60
C ILE A 108 21.30 22.66 4.11
N LEU A 109 20.81 23.88 4.24
CA LEU A 109 21.57 25.11 4.00
C LEU A 109 21.98 25.70 5.34
N GLY A 110 23.07 26.47 5.37
CA GLY A 110 23.53 27.14 6.59
C GLY A 110 22.48 28.05 7.24
N THR A 111 21.44 28.44 6.48
CA THR A 111 20.32 29.28 6.93
C THR A 111 19.01 28.52 7.17
N GLY A 112 18.98 27.18 7.05
CA GLY A 112 17.79 26.37 7.27
C GLY A 112 17.63 25.20 6.30
N ILE A 113 16.47 24.54 6.34
CA ILE A 113 16.15 23.38 5.49
C ILE A 113 15.22 23.84 4.37
N GLN A 114 15.60 23.57 3.11
CA GLN A 114 14.74 23.75 1.95
C GLN A 114 14.44 22.43 1.27
N TYR A 115 13.26 22.27 0.68
CA TYR A 115 12.91 21.05 -0.04
C TYR A 115 12.99 21.29 -1.55
N ARG A 116 13.68 20.40 -2.27
CA ARG A 116 13.79 20.44 -3.73
C ARG A 116 13.14 19.22 -4.35
N ARG A 117 12.36 19.41 -5.42
CA ARG A 117 11.83 18.30 -6.23
C ARG A 117 12.95 17.58 -6.97
N ILE A 118 12.82 16.26 -7.10
CA ILE A 118 13.78 15.46 -7.87
C ILE A 118 13.52 15.54 -9.37
N LEU A 119 12.27 15.81 -9.78
CA LEU A 119 11.84 15.93 -11.17
C LEU A 119 11.02 17.20 -11.39
N HIS A 120 11.23 17.84 -12.54
CA HIS A 120 10.45 18.98 -13.01
C HIS A 120 9.82 18.67 -14.38
N PRO A 121 8.62 18.03 -14.41
CA PRO A 121 7.90 17.75 -15.64
C PRO A 121 7.57 19.06 -16.39
N GLY A 122 7.81 19.09 -17.71
CA GLY A 122 7.48 20.24 -18.57
C GLY A 122 8.55 21.31 -18.72
N ASN A 123 9.72 21.15 -18.12
CA ASN A 123 10.90 21.97 -18.43
C ASN A 123 12.06 21.09 -18.85
N ASP A 124 12.24 20.93 -20.16
CA ASP A 124 13.22 19.99 -20.74
C ASP A 124 14.66 20.29 -20.29
N SER A 125 15.00 21.56 -20.03
CA SER A 125 16.34 21.94 -19.54
C SER A 125 16.58 21.46 -18.10
N LEU A 126 15.58 21.62 -17.23
CA LEU A 126 15.66 21.16 -15.84
C LEU A 126 15.57 19.63 -15.78
N LEU A 127 14.71 19.03 -16.59
CA LEU A 127 14.53 17.58 -16.64
C LEU A 127 15.82 16.85 -17.03
N ASN A 128 16.54 17.35 -18.03
CA ASN A 128 17.85 16.79 -18.41
C ASN A 128 18.89 16.86 -17.29
N LYS A 129 18.85 17.91 -16.44
CA LYS A 129 19.72 18.03 -15.26
C LYS A 129 19.28 17.06 -14.16
N ASP A 130 17.97 16.91 -13.98
CA ASP A 130 17.37 16.00 -13.00
C ASP A 130 17.72 14.54 -13.31
N ILE A 131 17.58 14.11 -14.56
CA ILE A 131 17.95 12.76 -15.03
C ILE A 131 19.42 12.46 -14.69
N LYS A 132 20.33 13.35 -15.09
CA LYS A 132 21.77 13.19 -14.81
C LYS A 132 22.05 13.07 -13.31
N ARG A 133 21.33 13.83 -12.49
CA ARG A 133 21.47 13.78 -11.03
C ARG A 133 20.96 12.46 -10.46
N ILE A 134 19.79 12.01 -10.89
CA ILE A 134 19.15 10.76 -10.43
C ILE A 134 20.08 9.56 -10.68
N TYR A 135 20.60 9.43 -11.91
CA TYR A 135 21.50 8.33 -12.24
C TYR A 135 22.90 8.48 -11.63
N LYS A 136 23.36 9.70 -11.38
CA LYS A 136 24.64 9.94 -10.71
C LYS A 136 24.60 9.62 -9.22
N SER A 137 23.50 9.94 -8.52
CA SER A 137 23.37 9.63 -7.10
C SER A 137 23.01 8.16 -6.85
N GLY A 138 22.29 7.52 -7.76
CA GLY A 138 21.89 6.10 -7.66
C GLY A 138 20.79 5.82 -6.62
N GLU A 139 20.56 6.73 -5.67
CA GLU A 139 19.60 6.57 -4.55
C GLU A 139 18.16 6.25 -5.00
N PHE A 140 17.75 6.74 -6.16
CA PHE A 140 16.39 6.54 -6.69
C PHE A 140 16.30 5.42 -7.74
N VAL A 141 17.44 4.90 -8.18
CA VAL A 141 17.52 3.81 -9.16
C VAL A 141 17.29 2.48 -8.43
N GLY A 142 16.44 1.62 -8.98
CA GLY A 142 15.98 0.37 -8.35
C GLY A 142 14.80 0.56 -7.38
N ASN A 143 14.59 1.78 -6.87
CA ASN A 143 13.46 2.13 -6.00
C ASN A 143 12.30 2.76 -6.80
N PHE A 144 12.58 3.84 -7.54
CA PHE A 144 11.57 4.62 -8.27
C PHE A 144 11.80 4.62 -9.78
N PHE A 145 13.04 4.42 -10.23
CA PHE A 145 13.42 4.38 -11.63
C PHE A 145 14.16 3.09 -11.95
N SER A 146 13.96 2.55 -13.14
CA SER A 146 14.74 1.42 -13.64
C SER A 146 16.21 1.79 -13.80
N ALA A 147 17.08 0.78 -13.63
CA ALA A 147 18.51 0.91 -13.92
C ALA A 147 18.75 1.20 -15.41
N ASP A 148 17.94 0.61 -16.28
CA ASP A 148 17.89 0.97 -17.68
C ASP A 148 17.12 2.29 -17.86
N SER A 149 17.78 3.23 -18.54
CA SER A 149 17.25 4.57 -18.86
C SER A 149 16.61 4.66 -20.24
N SER A 150 16.37 3.50 -20.88
CA SER A 150 15.81 3.38 -22.23
C SER A 150 14.34 3.81 -22.28
#